data_AF-A0A537NBS0-F1
#
_entry.id   AF-A0A537NBS0-F1
#
_cell.length_a   1.000
_cell.length_b   1.000
_cell.length_c   1.000
_cell.angle_alpha   90.00
_cell.angle_beta   90.00
_cell.angle_gamma   90.00
#
_symmetry.space_group_name_H-M   'P 1'
#
loop_
_entity.id
_entity.type
_entity.pdbx_description
1 polymer ?
#
loop_
_entity_poly.entity_id
_entity_poly.type
_entity_poly.pdbx_seq_one_letter_code
_entity_poly.pdbx_strand_id
1 'polypeptide(L)'
;MSVTVDLDHRPPLSFYLSVGLVAGSIIALQIGIMRVFSVGSWAHFGSLVVSLAMFGFGLTSAVMCVGKGWFERHWQGAVKGALLAFGPLMVVCNLAAQQVPFNAIFLISDPMQKWRLLANFVLYFLPFLAGALYLGVVFLKAQKSFNRVYFADLVGSGLCGLSVLLAMYAFTPDDIIMAPLMLWLAGGVLWFVAFGDRRGIAAIVGVAVLSAAVHYVAPPVLGIPKLAVSDYKGVAYVRKFPDNQRVYERASPFGYLEVYSSSYLHFAPGQSDNAAFNLKTMPANAYLGLYIDSEGPSGIIKDLPA
;
A
#
# COMPACT_ATOMS: atom_id res chain seq x y z
N MET A 1 13.02 -8.17 35.63
CA MET A 1 14.40 -8.03 35.12
C MET A 1 14.32 -7.68 33.64
N SER A 2 14.40 -6.39 33.30
CA SER A 2 14.57 -5.97 31.91
C SER A 2 16.00 -6.26 31.50
N VAL A 3 16.21 -7.27 30.65
CA VAL A 3 17.51 -7.49 30.02
C VAL A 3 17.77 -6.25 29.16
N THR A 4 18.67 -5.38 29.62
CA THR A 4 19.09 -4.20 28.86
C THR A 4 19.94 -4.70 27.69
N VAL A 5 19.31 -4.87 26.52
CA VAL A 5 20.01 -5.20 25.29
C VAL A 5 20.99 -4.06 24.98
N ASP A 6 22.28 -4.39 24.98
CA ASP A 6 23.32 -3.47 24.56
C ASP A 6 23.35 -3.38 23.04
N LEU A 7 22.70 -2.33 22.51
CA LEU A 7 22.65 -2.03 21.08
C LEU A 7 24.01 -1.57 20.51
N ASP A 8 24.96 -1.21 21.37
CA ASP A 8 26.22 -0.62 20.95
C ASP A 8 27.33 -1.65 20.73
N HIS A 9 27.35 -2.76 21.49
CA HIS A 9 28.47 -3.70 21.44
C HIS A 9 28.15 -5.04 20.74
N ARG A 10 26.99 -5.67 20.98
CA ARG A 10 26.58 -6.94 20.34
C ARG A 10 25.06 -7.09 20.25
N PRO A 11 24.40 -6.43 19.28
CA PRO A 11 22.97 -6.63 19.07
C PRO A 11 22.67 -8.09 18.70
N PRO A 12 21.57 -8.69 19.21
CA PRO A 12 21.18 -10.03 18.82
C PRO A 12 20.74 -10.08 17.36
N LEU A 13 20.83 -11.25 16.72
CA LEU A 13 20.38 -11.44 15.33
C LEU A 13 18.90 -11.05 15.14
N SER A 14 18.06 -11.32 16.14
CA SER A 14 16.64 -10.92 16.15
C SER A 14 16.44 -9.42 16.03
N PHE A 15 17.35 -8.60 16.58
CA PHE A 15 17.30 -7.14 16.42
C PHE A 15 17.60 -6.73 14.97
N TYR A 16 18.63 -7.29 14.34
CA TYR A 16 18.94 -6.99 12.93
C TYR A 16 17.80 -7.43 12.00
N LEU A 17 17.24 -8.62 12.22
CA LEU A 17 16.08 -9.10 11.47
C LEU A 17 14.85 -8.22 11.69
N SER A 18 14.62 -7.75 12.93
CA SER A 18 13.56 -6.79 13.23
C SER A 18 13.71 -5.50 12.43
N VAL A 19 14.91 -4.90 12.42
CA VAL A 19 15.18 -3.68 11.66
C VAL A 19 14.93 -3.91 10.17
N GLY A 20 15.48 -4.99 9.60
CA GLY A 20 15.30 -5.30 8.18
C GLY A 20 13.84 -5.56 7.78
N LEU A 21 13.06 -6.25 8.62
CA LEU A 21 11.65 -6.52 8.34
C LEU A 21 10.76 -5.29 8.49
N VAL A 22 11.02 -4.42 9.48
CA VAL A 22 10.25 -3.18 9.64
C VAL A 22 10.62 -2.19 8.53
N ALA A 23 11.89 -2.06 8.16
CA ALA A 23 12.32 -1.29 6.99
C ALA A 23 11.69 -1.83 5.70
N GLY A 24 11.72 -3.15 5.54
CA GLY A 24 11.02 -3.87 4.49
C GLY A 24 9.52 -3.61 4.45
N SER A 25 8.86 -3.55 5.60
CA SER A 25 7.45 -3.18 5.71
C SER A 25 7.18 -1.75 5.25
N ILE A 26 8.10 -0.81 5.47
CA ILE A 26 7.95 0.58 5.01
C ILE A 26 8.01 0.64 3.48
N ILE A 27 8.97 -0.04 2.87
CA ILE A 27 9.07 -0.14 1.40
C ILE A 27 7.88 -0.91 0.82
N ALA A 28 7.47 -1.99 1.46
CA ALA A 28 6.29 -2.77 1.07
C ALA A 28 5.02 -1.92 1.10
N LEU A 29 4.84 -1.09 2.13
CA LEU A 29 3.74 -0.15 2.23
C LEU A 29 3.79 0.88 1.11
N GLN A 30 4.96 1.44 0.82
CA GLN A 30 5.16 2.37 -0.28
C GLN A 30 4.72 1.78 -1.61
N ILE A 31 5.20 0.58 -1.95
CA ILE A 31 4.82 -0.13 -3.19
C ILE A 31 3.32 -0.46 -3.18
N GLY A 32 2.77 -0.90 -2.05
CA GLY A 32 1.34 -1.20 -1.89
C GLY A 32 0.45 0.01 -2.15
N ILE A 33 0.76 1.16 -1.54
CA ILE A 33 0.02 2.41 -1.76
C ILE A 33 0.14 2.87 -3.21
N MET A 34 1.34 2.80 -3.81
CA MET A 34 1.54 3.11 -5.24
C MET A 34 0.64 2.23 -6.11
N ARG A 35 0.48 0.96 -5.75
CA ARG A 35 -0.37 0.01 -6.48
C ARG A 35 -1.85 0.35 -6.37
N VAL A 36 -2.31 0.64 -5.15
CA VAL A 36 -3.67 1.12 -4.87
C VAL A 36 -3.99 2.37 -5.70
N PHE A 37 -3.06 3.34 -5.76
CA PHE A 37 -3.24 4.53 -6.60
C PHE A 37 -3.22 4.24 -8.10
N SER A 38 -2.38 3.32 -8.58
CA SER A 38 -2.34 2.96 -10.01
C SER A 38 -3.70 2.45 -10.51
N VAL A 39 -4.31 1.56 -9.73
CA VAL A 39 -5.60 0.92 -10.06
C VAL A 39 -6.79 1.83 -9.76
N GLY A 40 -6.76 2.57 -8.65
CA GLY A 40 -7.87 3.45 -8.24
C GLY A 40 -7.90 4.80 -8.96
N SER A 41 -6.73 5.44 -9.09
CA SER A 41 -6.57 6.78 -9.68
C SER A 41 -5.68 6.74 -10.90
N TRP A 42 -4.37 7.03 -10.82
CA TRP A 42 -3.46 6.93 -11.95
C TRP A 42 -2.05 6.64 -11.45
N ALA A 43 -1.23 5.98 -12.28
CA ALA A 43 0.15 5.62 -11.93
C ALA A 43 1.05 6.84 -11.60
N HIS A 44 0.69 8.03 -12.10
CA HIS A 44 1.41 9.28 -11.84
C HIS A 44 1.50 9.67 -10.37
N PHE A 45 0.58 9.18 -9.51
CA PHE A 45 0.66 9.39 -8.07
C PHE A 45 1.79 8.58 -7.41
N GLY A 46 2.47 7.68 -8.13
CA GLY A 46 3.58 6.91 -7.61
C GLY A 46 4.73 7.78 -7.08
N SER A 47 5.13 8.81 -7.84
CA SER A 47 6.21 9.74 -7.43
C SER A 47 5.81 10.56 -6.20
N LEU A 48 4.51 10.81 -6.02
CA LEU A 48 3.97 11.50 -4.86
C LEU A 48 4.11 10.66 -3.59
N VAL A 49 3.78 9.36 -3.68
CA VAL A 49 3.93 8.43 -2.56
C VAL A 49 5.40 8.33 -2.14
N VAL A 50 6.32 8.24 -3.11
CA VAL A 50 7.77 8.27 -2.83
C VAL A 50 8.17 9.54 -2.11
N SER A 51 7.69 10.70 -2.57
CA SER A 51 7.99 12.00 -1.97
C SER A 51 7.45 12.10 -0.53
N LEU A 52 6.25 11.58 -0.26
CA LEU A 52 5.68 11.54 1.10
C LEU A 52 6.50 10.66 2.03
N ALA A 53 6.96 9.49 1.57
CA ALA A 53 7.83 8.63 2.35
C ALA A 53 9.13 9.37 2.71
N MET A 54 9.81 9.96 1.73
CA MET A 54 11.03 10.76 1.96
C MET A 54 10.79 11.96 2.88
N PHE A 55 9.66 12.64 2.73
CA PHE A 55 9.26 13.74 3.62
C PHE A 55 9.04 13.26 5.06
N GLY A 56 8.48 12.07 5.26
CA GLY A 56 8.33 11.44 6.58
C GLY A 56 9.66 11.22 7.28
N PHE A 57 10.64 10.66 6.57
CA PHE A 57 12.01 10.50 7.08
C PHE A 57 12.69 11.85 7.33
N GLY A 58 12.54 12.82 6.43
CA GLY A 58 13.10 14.17 6.57
C GLY A 58 12.54 14.91 7.78
N LEU A 59 11.21 14.96 7.93
CA LEU A 59 10.56 15.63 9.05
C LEU A 59 10.93 14.97 10.39
N THR A 60 10.88 13.63 10.45
CA THR A 60 11.24 12.90 11.66
C THR A 60 12.68 13.19 12.07
N SER A 61 13.61 13.18 11.11
CA SER A 61 15.03 13.46 11.37
C SER A 61 15.24 14.90 11.86
N ALA A 62 14.54 15.88 11.29
CA ALA A 62 14.59 17.27 11.73
C ALA A 62 14.07 17.44 13.17
N VAL A 63 12.91 16.85 13.48
CA VAL A 63 12.31 16.85 14.82
C VAL A 63 13.24 16.18 15.83
N MET A 64 13.85 15.05 15.45
CA MET A 64 14.81 14.33 16.30
C MET A 64 16.11 15.12 16.53
N CYS A 65 16.56 15.89 15.55
CA CYS A 65 17.74 16.76 15.71
C CYS A 65 17.50 17.84 16.77
N VAL A 66 16.34 18.51 16.73
CA VAL A 66 15.95 19.52 17.73
C VAL A 66 15.68 18.88 19.09
N GLY A 67 15.01 17.73 19.12
CA GLY A 67 14.60 17.02 20.33
C GLY A 67 15.58 15.95 20.83
N LYS A 68 16.85 15.96 20.40
CA LYS A 68 17.80 14.85 20.59
C LYS A 68 17.84 14.32 22.02
N GLY A 69 17.96 15.21 23.01
CA GLY A 69 18.03 14.81 24.42
C GLY A 69 16.76 14.13 24.96
N TRP A 70 15.58 14.42 24.40
CA TRP A 70 14.35 13.72 24.76
C TRP A 70 14.32 12.31 24.17
N PHE A 71 14.66 12.16 22.88
CA PHE A 71 14.69 10.88 22.19
C PHE A 71 15.76 9.95 22.75
N GLU A 72 16.92 10.46 23.16
CA GLU A 72 17.96 9.64 23.82
C GLU A 72 17.51 9.09 25.18
N ARG A 73 16.74 9.88 25.96
CA ARG A 73 16.23 9.45 27.28
C ARG A 73 15.04 8.50 27.16
N HIS A 74 14.14 8.74 26.22
CA HIS A 74 12.88 7.99 26.07
C HIS A 74 12.87 7.05 24.86
N TRP A 75 14.03 6.65 24.35
CA TRP A 75 14.16 5.88 23.11
C TRP A 75 13.33 4.60 23.09
N GLN A 76 13.26 3.87 24.21
CA GLN A 76 12.47 2.63 24.31
C GLN A 76 10.97 2.91 24.17
N GLY A 77 10.47 3.97 24.82
CA GLY A 77 9.07 4.37 24.71
C GLY A 77 8.72 4.85 23.31
N ALA A 78 9.60 5.65 22.70
CA ALA A 78 9.43 6.15 21.35
C ALA A 78 9.38 5.00 20.32
N VAL A 79 10.30 4.03 20.40
CA VAL A 79 10.31 2.85 19.52
C VAL A 79 9.08 1.98 19.73
N LYS A 80 8.71 1.68 20.99
CA LYS A 80 7.51 0.88 21.28
C LYS A 80 6.24 1.54 20.76
N GLY A 81 6.10 2.85 20.98
CA GLY A 81 4.97 3.64 20.48
C GLY A 81 4.93 3.66 18.96
N ALA A 82 6.06 3.92 18.29
CA ALA A 82 6.17 3.92 16.84
C ALA A 82 5.81 2.54 16.24
N LEU A 83 6.37 1.46 16.79
CA LEU A 83 6.05 0.09 16.37
C LEU A 83 4.56 -0.20 16.52
N LEU A 84 3.97 0.03 17.69
CA LEU A 84 2.56 -0.27 17.95
C LEU A 84 1.60 0.61 17.14
N ALA A 85 2.00 1.84 16.79
CA ALA A 85 1.21 2.74 15.96
C ALA A 85 1.31 2.40 14.46
N PHE A 86 2.45 1.90 13.99
CA PHE A 86 2.70 1.73 12.56
C PHE A 86 1.68 0.79 11.88
N GLY A 87 1.43 -0.39 12.44
CA GLY A 87 0.44 -1.35 11.93
C GLY A 87 -0.99 -0.77 11.79
N PRO A 88 -1.59 -0.25 12.87
CA PRO A 88 -2.89 0.38 12.84
C PRO A 88 -2.97 1.58 11.90
N LEU A 89 -1.95 2.44 11.87
CA LEU A 89 -1.92 3.58 10.97
C LEU A 89 -1.92 3.13 9.50
N MET A 90 -1.21 2.06 9.15
CA MET A 90 -1.24 1.53 7.78
C MET A 90 -2.67 1.17 7.33
N VAL A 91 -3.43 0.48 8.17
CA VAL A 91 -4.79 0.04 7.85
C VAL A 91 -5.79 1.20 7.93
N VAL A 92 -5.84 1.90 9.06
CA VAL A 92 -6.81 2.96 9.31
C VAL A 92 -6.64 4.12 8.35
N CYS A 93 -5.40 4.58 8.13
CA CYS A 93 -5.17 5.69 7.21
C CYS A 93 -5.46 5.31 5.77
N ASN A 94 -5.18 4.07 5.35
CA ASN A 94 -5.56 3.62 4.00
C ASN A 94 -7.09 3.59 3.84
N LEU A 95 -7.80 2.91 4.75
CA LEU A 95 -9.27 2.82 4.67
C LEU A 95 -9.95 4.20 4.78
N ALA A 96 -9.40 5.10 5.59
CA ALA A 96 -9.87 6.48 5.66
C ALA A 96 -9.61 7.23 4.34
N ALA A 97 -8.45 7.04 3.72
CA ALA A 97 -8.11 7.68 2.45
C ALA A 97 -9.00 7.19 1.30
N GLN A 98 -9.41 5.93 1.30
CA GLN A 98 -10.37 5.39 0.32
C GLN A 98 -11.78 6.00 0.44
N GLN A 99 -12.12 6.60 1.58
CA GLN A 99 -13.40 7.30 1.78
C GLN A 99 -13.36 8.75 1.32
N VAL A 100 -12.18 9.33 1.11
CA VAL A 100 -12.04 10.70 0.65
C VAL A 100 -12.30 10.72 -0.86
N PRO A 101 -13.41 11.32 -1.34
CA PRO A 101 -13.77 11.31 -2.75
C PRO A 101 -12.92 12.33 -3.52
N PHE A 102 -11.66 12.00 -3.70
CA PHE A 102 -10.69 12.82 -4.41
C PHE A 102 -10.73 12.48 -5.90
N ASN A 103 -10.81 13.53 -6.73
CA ASN A 103 -10.73 13.38 -8.17
C ASN A 103 -9.79 14.43 -8.75
N ALA A 104 -8.70 13.95 -9.35
CA ALA A 104 -7.63 14.81 -9.90
C ALA A 104 -8.12 15.72 -11.03
N ILE A 105 -9.13 15.29 -11.80
CA ILE A 105 -9.65 16.05 -12.95
C ILE A 105 -10.28 17.37 -12.48
N PHE A 106 -10.92 17.36 -11.31
CA PHE A 106 -11.59 18.54 -10.75
C PHE A 106 -10.69 19.42 -9.89
N LEU A 107 -9.38 19.13 -9.81
CA LEU A 107 -8.48 19.85 -8.90
C LEU A 107 -8.39 21.36 -9.18
N ILE A 108 -8.51 21.75 -10.45
CA ILE A 108 -8.48 23.17 -10.87
C ILE A 108 -9.85 23.81 -10.66
N SER A 109 -10.93 23.09 -10.99
CA SER A 109 -12.30 23.62 -11.03
C SER A 109 -12.98 23.67 -9.66
N ASP A 110 -12.71 22.71 -8.78
CA ASP A 110 -13.33 22.60 -7.45
C ASP A 110 -12.29 22.86 -6.34
N PRO A 111 -12.39 23.98 -5.61
CA PRO A 111 -11.50 24.30 -4.49
C PRO A 111 -11.50 23.23 -3.38
N MET A 112 -12.59 22.49 -3.21
CA MET A 112 -12.69 21.45 -2.17
C MET A 112 -11.73 20.28 -2.45
N GLN A 113 -11.44 20.00 -3.72
CA GLN A 113 -10.51 18.92 -4.11
C GLN A 113 -9.09 19.16 -3.59
N LYS A 114 -8.68 20.43 -3.39
CA LYS A 114 -7.38 20.77 -2.79
C LYS A 114 -7.30 20.33 -1.32
N TRP A 115 -8.39 20.51 -0.58
CA TRP A 115 -8.49 20.04 0.81
C TRP A 115 -8.56 18.52 0.89
N ARG A 116 -9.26 17.87 -0.03
CA ARG A 116 -9.29 16.40 -0.15
C ARG A 116 -7.92 15.82 -0.49
N LEU A 117 -7.17 16.48 -1.38
CA LEU A 117 -5.79 16.12 -1.69
C LEU A 117 -4.89 16.23 -0.45
N LEU A 118 -4.98 17.35 0.29
CA LEU A 118 -4.25 17.54 1.54
C LEU A 118 -4.61 16.47 2.58
N ALA A 119 -5.89 16.15 2.73
CA ALA A 119 -6.34 15.08 3.63
C ALA A 119 -5.71 13.73 3.25
N ASN A 120 -5.72 13.37 1.96
CA ASN A 120 -5.06 12.16 1.48
C ASN A 120 -3.54 12.18 1.75
N PHE A 121 -2.87 13.32 1.56
CA PHE A 121 -1.44 13.45 1.89
C PHE A 121 -1.19 13.19 3.37
N VAL A 122 -1.96 13.82 4.25
CA VAL A 122 -1.81 13.64 5.71
C VAL A 122 -2.07 12.19 6.09
N LEU A 123 -3.13 11.57 5.56
CA LEU A 123 -3.46 10.18 5.86
C LEU A 123 -2.34 9.22 5.43
N TYR A 124 -1.87 9.29 4.18
CA TYR A 124 -0.80 8.40 3.73
C TYR A 124 0.57 8.73 4.35
N PHE A 125 0.78 9.97 4.80
CA PHE A 125 2.01 10.40 5.48
C PHE A 125 2.19 9.80 6.88
N LEU A 126 1.11 9.69 7.67
CA LEU A 126 1.16 9.23 9.06
C LEU A 126 1.84 7.87 9.28
N PRO A 127 1.55 6.80 8.51
CA PRO A 127 2.25 5.53 8.70
C PRO A 127 3.75 5.64 8.36
N PHE A 128 4.15 6.43 7.35
CA PHE A 128 5.57 6.66 7.06
C PHE A 128 6.27 7.42 8.19
N LEU A 129 5.58 8.36 8.85
CA LEU A 129 6.12 9.05 10.01
C LEU A 129 6.40 8.08 11.18
N ALA A 130 5.50 7.13 11.44
CA ALA A 130 5.69 6.10 12.47
C ALA A 130 6.87 5.17 12.12
N GLY A 131 6.96 4.70 10.88
CA GLY A 131 8.09 3.88 10.41
C GLY A 131 9.43 4.64 10.45
N ALA A 132 9.44 5.90 10.03
CA ALA A 132 10.60 6.77 10.10
C ALA A 132 11.04 7.03 11.55
N LEU A 133 10.10 7.18 12.47
CA LEU A 133 10.40 7.37 13.90
C LEU A 133 11.05 6.12 14.51
N TYR A 134 10.55 4.94 14.16
CA TYR A 134 11.17 3.68 14.57
C TYR A 134 12.63 3.61 14.11
N LEU A 135 12.88 3.72 12.80
CA LEU A 135 14.24 3.62 12.24
C LEU A 135 15.15 4.76 12.73
N GLY A 136 14.63 5.99 12.80
CA GLY A 136 15.38 7.15 13.27
C GLY A 136 15.88 6.98 14.70
N VAL A 137 15.03 6.51 15.63
CA VAL A 137 15.44 6.25 17.02
C VAL A 137 16.41 5.07 17.11
N VAL A 138 16.21 4.02 16.31
CA VAL A 138 17.14 2.90 16.24
C VAL A 138 18.53 3.37 15.78
N PHE A 139 18.63 4.16 14.72
CA PHE A 139 19.90 4.70 14.22
C PHE A 139 20.54 5.69 15.19
N LEU A 140 19.73 6.51 15.88
CA LEU A 140 20.24 7.41 16.92
C LEU A 140 20.92 6.63 18.05
N LYS A 141 20.37 5.47 18.44
CA LYS A 141 20.91 4.68 19.55
C LYS A 141 22.03 3.73 19.15
N ALA A 142 22.00 3.19 17.94
CA ALA A 142 22.97 2.22 17.44
C ALA A 142 24.17 2.88 16.73
N GLN A 143 24.76 3.93 17.32
CA GLN A 143 25.83 4.70 16.65
C GLN A 143 27.09 3.88 16.42
N LYS A 144 27.50 3.04 17.38
CA LYS A 144 28.72 2.21 17.25
C LYS A 144 28.55 1.04 16.29
N SER A 145 27.33 0.53 16.14
CA SER A 145 27.00 -0.60 15.28
C SER A 145 26.30 -0.17 13.98
N PHE A 146 26.32 1.12 13.65
CA PHE A 146 25.56 1.74 12.57
C PHE A 146 25.70 1.00 11.24
N ASN A 147 26.93 0.68 10.82
CA ASN A 147 27.19 -0.01 9.54
C ASN A 147 26.43 -1.34 9.42
N ARG A 148 26.30 -2.10 10.51
CA ARG A 148 25.59 -3.39 10.51
C ARG A 148 24.08 -3.21 10.53
N VAL A 149 23.59 -2.22 11.28
CA VAL A 149 22.16 -1.90 11.34
C VAL A 149 21.68 -1.36 10.00
N TYR A 150 22.47 -0.47 9.39
CA TYR A 150 22.23 0.07 8.06
C TYR A 150 22.30 -1.01 6.98
N PHE A 151 23.22 -1.97 7.10
CA PHE A 151 23.24 -3.14 6.20
C PHE A 151 21.96 -3.97 6.33
N ALA A 152 21.49 -4.22 7.56
CA ALA A 152 20.24 -4.96 7.79
C ALA A 152 19.01 -4.21 7.25
N ASP A 153 18.98 -2.89 7.41
CA ASP A 153 17.95 -2.00 6.85
C ASP A 153 17.90 -2.08 5.31
N LEU A 154 19.05 -1.93 4.63
CA LEU A 154 19.14 -2.00 3.17
C LEU A 154 18.78 -3.38 2.61
N VAL A 155 19.35 -4.45 3.19
CA VAL A 155 19.09 -5.82 2.73
C VAL A 155 17.65 -6.21 3.01
N GLY A 156 17.13 -5.87 4.19
CA GLY A 156 15.73 -6.12 4.56
C GLY A 156 14.75 -5.39 3.64
N SER A 157 15.00 -4.11 3.38
CA SER A 157 14.24 -3.29 2.43
C SER A 157 14.24 -3.86 1.02
N GLY A 158 15.40 -4.28 0.50
CA GLY A 158 15.52 -4.89 -0.82
C GLY A 158 14.80 -6.24 -0.94
N LEU A 159 15.03 -7.15 0.01
CA LEU A 159 14.41 -8.49 0.00
C LEU A 159 12.89 -8.41 0.20
N CYS A 160 12.42 -7.55 1.10
CA CYS A 160 10.98 -7.36 1.31
C CYS A 160 10.32 -6.61 0.15
N GLY A 161 11.02 -5.68 -0.50
CA GLY A 161 10.54 -5.06 -1.73
C GLY A 161 10.31 -6.11 -2.83
N LEU A 162 11.25 -7.04 -3.01
CA LEU A 162 11.10 -8.17 -3.94
C LEU A 162 9.97 -9.12 -3.53
N SER A 163 9.82 -9.41 -2.23
CA SER A 163 8.75 -10.29 -1.75
C SER A 163 7.35 -9.70 -2.00
N VAL A 164 7.21 -8.38 -1.98
CA VAL A 164 5.94 -7.70 -2.32
C VAL A 164 5.58 -7.89 -3.79
N LEU A 165 6.55 -7.89 -4.70
CA LEU A 165 6.30 -8.19 -6.11
C LEU A 165 5.77 -9.62 -6.30
N LEU A 166 6.24 -10.56 -5.48
CA LEU A 166 5.70 -11.92 -5.45
C LEU A 166 4.30 -11.95 -4.83
N ALA A 167 4.08 -11.19 -3.75
CA ALA A 167 2.79 -11.07 -3.09
C ALA A 167 1.70 -10.52 -4.04
N MET A 168 2.06 -9.69 -5.02
CA MET A 168 1.14 -9.18 -6.05
C MET A 168 0.54 -10.25 -6.98
N TYR A 169 1.10 -11.46 -7.01
CA TYR A 169 0.45 -12.60 -7.70
C TYR A 169 -0.63 -13.28 -6.86
N ALA A 170 -0.57 -13.13 -5.53
CA ALA A 170 -1.48 -13.79 -4.59
C ALA A 170 -2.56 -12.83 -4.07
N PHE A 171 -2.22 -11.56 -3.86
CA PHE A 171 -3.14 -10.54 -3.35
C PHE A 171 -3.64 -9.65 -4.47
N THR A 172 -4.94 -9.39 -4.47
CA THR A 172 -5.52 -8.31 -5.28
C THR A 172 -5.08 -6.95 -4.74
N PRO A 173 -5.17 -5.88 -5.55
CA PRO A 173 -4.82 -4.52 -5.10
C PRO A 173 -5.57 -4.08 -3.83
N ASP A 174 -6.78 -4.60 -3.58
CA ASP A 174 -7.58 -4.29 -2.39
C ASP A 174 -6.96 -4.80 -1.08
N ASP A 175 -6.28 -5.94 -1.12
CA ASP A 175 -5.74 -6.62 0.05
C ASP A 175 -4.20 -6.57 0.12
N ILE A 176 -3.56 -5.82 -0.79
CA ILE A 176 -2.09 -5.74 -0.88
C ILE A 176 -1.42 -5.20 0.40
N ILE A 177 -2.16 -4.45 1.22
CA ILE A 177 -1.70 -3.89 2.52
C ILE A 177 -1.44 -4.99 3.55
N MET A 178 -1.96 -6.20 3.35
CA MET A 178 -1.63 -7.33 4.21
C MET A 178 -0.14 -7.71 4.13
N ALA A 179 0.50 -7.55 2.96
CA ALA A 179 1.91 -7.85 2.81
C ALA A 179 2.82 -7.02 3.75
N PRO A 180 2.77 -5.67 3.75
CA PRO A 180 3.51 -4.88 4.74
C PRO A 180 3.07 -5.17 6.17
N LEU A 181 1.77 -5.37 6.44
CA LEU A 181 1.29 -5.66 7.80
C LEU A 181 1.89 -6.94 8.38
N MET A 182 2.03 -8.00 7.57
CA MET A 182 2.69 -9.25 7.98
C MET A 182 4.19 -9.05 8.26
N LEU A 183 4.88 -8.27 7.43
CA LEU A 183 6.30 -7.94 7.64
C LEU A 183 6.51 -7.12 8.91
N TRP A 184 5.64 -6.13 9.16
CA TRP A 184 5.65 -5.35 10.39
C TRP A 184 5.40 -6.21 11.62
N LEU A 185 4.42 -7.13 11.58
CA LEU A 185 4.15 -8.05 12.68
C LEU A 185 5.39 -8.91 12.98
N ALA A 186 5.96 -9.54 11.95
CA ALA A 186 7.16 -10.36 12.10
C ALA A 186 8.34 -9.54 12.66
N GLY A 187 8.58 -8.35 12.11
CA GLY A 187 9.63 -7.45 12.57
C GLY A 187 9.44 -7.02 14.03
N GLY A 188 8.24 -6.55 14.39
CA GLY A 188 7.98 -6.10 15.75
C GLY A 188 7.90 -7.23 16.79
N VAL A 189 7.49 -8.45 16.42
CA VAL A 189 7.64 -9.62 17.30
C VAL A 189 9.11 -9.89 17.57
N LEU A 190 9.96 -9.88 16.54
CA LEU A 190 11.41 -10.06 16.70
C LEU A 190 12.03 -8.94 17.54
N TRP A 191 11.55 -7.71 17.43
CA TRP A 191 11.92 -6.61 18.31
C TRP A 191 11.66 -6.97 19.78
N PHE A 192 10.42 -7.29 20.13
CA PHE A 192 10.05 -7.54 21.52
C PHE A 192 10.69 -8.83 22.06
N VAL A 193 10.96 -9.82 21.20
CA VAL A 193 11.77 -11.01 21.55
C VAL A 193 13.22 -10.62 21.87
N ALA A 194 13.84 -9.74 21.08
CA ALA A 194 15.20 -9.27 21.34
C ALA A 194 15.33 -8.63 22.73
N PHE A 195 14.30 -7.90 23.18
CA PHE A 195 14.26 -7.24 24.50
C PHE A 195 13.62 -8.07 25.62
N GLY A 196 13.17 -9.30 25.34
CA GLY A 196 12.52 -10.18 26.33
C GLY A 196 11.17 -9.66 26.86
N ASP A 197 10.51 -8.76 26.15
CA ASP A 197 9.26 -8.11 26.58
C ASP A 197 8.03 -8.89 26.13
N ARG A 198 7.62 -9.88 26.95
CA ARG A 198 6.43 -10.71 26.66
C ARG A 198 5.12 -9.91 26.53
N ARG A 199 4.99 -8.79 27.25
CA ARG A 199 3.81 -7.92 27.15
C ARG A 199 3.79 -7.19 25.81
N GLY A 200 4.95 -6.74 25.34
CA GLY A 200 5.12 -6.16 24.01
C GLY A 200 4.76 -7.13 22.88
N ILE A 201 5.15 -8.40 22.99
CA ILE A 201 4.77 -9.45 22.03
C ILE A 201 3.25 -9.63 22.00
N ALA A 202 2.60 -9.78 23.16
CA ALA A 202 1.15 -9.91 23.23
C ALA A 202 0.44 -8.67 22.67
N ALA A 203 0.96 -7.46 22.97
CA ALA A 203 0.43 -6.21 22.47
C ALA A 203 0.51 -6.14 20.94
N ILE A 204 1.68 -6.41 20.33
CA ILE A 204 1.81 -6.32 18.87
C ILE A 204 0.99 -7.37 18.14
N VAL A 205 0.91 -8.59 18.66
CA VAL A 205 0.06 -9.64 18.08
C VAL A 205 -1.41 -9.23 18.20
N GLY A 206 -1.85 -8.74 19.36
CA GLY A 206 -3.23 -8.26 19.54
C GLY A 206 -3.57 -7.11 18.61
N VAL A 207 -2.66 -6.13 18.47
CA VAL A 207 -2.83 -4.99 17.57
C VAL A 207 -2.82 -5.43 16.10
N ALA A 208 -2.01 -6.42 15.72
CA ALA A 208 -1.99 -6.96 14.37
C ALA A 208 -3.28 -7.70 14.03
N VAL A 209 -3.77 -8.55 14.95
CA VAL A 209 -5.06 -9.24 14.79
C VAL A 209 -6.19 -8.22 14.68
N LEU A 210 -6.21 -7.19 15.52
CA LEU A 210 -7.20 -6.12 15.44
C LEU A 210 -7.11 -5.38 14.11
N SER A 211 -5.91 -5.06 13.64
CA SER A 211 -5.69 -4.35 12.37
C SER A 211 -6.11 -5.19 11.17
N ALA A 212 -5.82 -6.49 11.17
CA ALA A 212 -6.30 -7.43 10.15
C ALA A 212 -7.83 -7.56 10.19
N ALA A 213 -8.43 -7.68 11.39
CA ALA A 213 -9.88 -7.72 11.56
C ALA A 213 -10.54 -6.45 11.04
N VAL A 214 -9.99 -5.26 11.34
CA VAL A 214 -10.49 -3.99 10.81
C VAL A 214 -10.44 -3.98 9.27
N HIS A 215 -9.34 -4.44 8.66
CA HIS A 215 -9.22 -4.47 7.20
C HIS A 215 -10.25 -5.39 6.53
N TYR A 216 -10.58 -6.54 7.11
CA TYR A 216 -11.53 -7.48 6.53
C TYR A 216 -12.99 -7.22 6.90
N VAL A 217 -13.27 -6.73 8.11
CA VAL A 217 -14.62 -6.59 8.66
C VAL A 217 -15.18 -5.18 8.48
N ALA A 218 -14.36 -4.13 8.59
CA ALA A 218 -14.87 -2.77 8.48
C ALA A 218 -15.47 -2.44 7.09
N PRO A 219 -14.87 -2.84 5.96
CA PRO A 219 -15.42 -2.55 4.64
C PRO A 219 -16.85 -3.09 4.41
N PRO A 220 -17.16 -4.38 4.64
CA PRO A 220 -18.53 -4.88 4.46
C PRO A 220 -19.52 -4.32 5.49
N VAL A 221 -19.09 -4.05 6.73
CA VAL A 221 -19.99 -3.57 7.80
C VAL A 221 -20.34 -2.09 7.65
N LEU A 222 -19.37 -1.26 7.27
CA LEU A 222 -19.54 0.20 7.15
C LEU A 222 -19.86 0.65 5.72
N GLY A 223 -19.90 -0.27 4.75
CA GLY A 223 -20.11 0.05 3.34
C GLY A 223 -18.96 0.87 2.73
N ILE A 224 -17.75 0.70 3.25
CA ILE A 224 -16.56 1.45 2.81
C ILE A 224 -15.90 0.71 1.64
N PRO A 225 -15.58 1.37 0.51
CA PRO A 225 -14.80 0.74 -0.54
C PRO A 225 -13.37 0.45 -0.07
N LYS A 226 -12.90 -0.78 -0.30
CA LYS A 226 -11.48 -1.14 -0.08
C LYS A 226 -10.55 -0.48 -1.11
N LEU A 227 -11.08 -0.20 -2.30
CA LEU A 227 -10.41 0.50 -3.38
C LEU A 227 -11.43 1.38 -4.11
N ALA A 228 -11.32 2.69 -3.95
CA ALA A 228 -12.11 3.65 -4.68
C ALA A 228 -11.51 3.82 -6.09
N VAL A 229 -12.16 3.22 -7.09
CA VAL A 229 -11.82 3.43 -8.49
C VAL A 229 -12.53 4.69 -9.00
N SER A 230 -11.77 5.60 -9.59
CA SER A 230 -12.28 6.83 -10.18
C SER A 230 -13.34 6.53 -11.24
N ASP A 231 -14.44 7.30 -11.25
CA ASP A 231 -15.50 7.20 -12.27
C ASP A 231 -15.00 7.45 -13.70
N TYR A 232 -13.81 8.04 -13.84
CA TYR A 232 -13.19 8.36 -15.12
C TYR A 232 -12.23 7.27 -15.61
N LYS A 233 -12.03 6.20 -14.83
CA LYS A 233 -11.30 5.01 -15.30
C LYS A 233 -12.17 4.19 -16.24
N GLY A 234 -11.56 3.62 -17.27
CA GLY A 234 -12.25 2.81 -18.27
C GLY A 234 -13.12 1.70 -17.66
N VAL A 235 -12.63 1.05 -16.60
CA VAL A 235 -13.39 -0.03 -15.93
C VAL A 235 -14.65 0.46 -15.21
N ALA A 236 -14.70 1.73 -14.77
CA ALA A 236 -15.87 2.29 -14.12
C ALA A 236 -17.05 2.43 -15.10
N TYR A 237 -16.77 2.64 -16.39
CA TYR A 237 -17.79 2.67 -17.44
C TYR A 237 -18.38 1.28 -17.70
N VAL A 238 -17.54 0.25 -17.88
CA VAL A 238 -18.03 -1.10 -18.20
C VAL A 238 -18.81 -1.72 -17.04
N ARG A 239 -18.42 -1.44 -15.79
CA ARG A 239 -19.16 -1.88 -14.59
C ARG A 239 -20.56 -1.26 -14.47
N LYS A 240 -20.86 -0.20 -15.23
CA LYS A 240 -22.18 0.42 -15.31
C LYS A 240 -23.06 -0.16 -16.42
N PHE A 241 -22.52 -1.00 -17.32
CA PHE A 241 -23.35 -1.67 -18.33
C PHE A 241 -24.26 -2.70 -17.68
N PRO A 242 -25.54 -2.80 -18.09
CA PRO A 242 -26.54 -3.64 -17.43
C PRO A 242 -26.24 -5.14 -17.54
N ASP A 243 -25.53 -5.55 -18.58
CA ASP A 243 -25.18 -6.94 -18.88
C ASP A 243 -23.67 -7.21 -18.72
N ASN A 244 -22.96 -6.37 -17.96
CA ASN A 244 -21.53 -6.57 -17.76
C ASN A 244 -21.25 -7.89 -17.04
N GLN A 245 -20.30 -8.63 -17.57
CA GLN A 245 -19.79 -9.86 -16.95
C GLN A 245 -18.27 -9.82 -16.94
N ARG A 246 -17.67 -9.91 -15.75
CA ARG A 246 -16.22 -10.09 -15.62
C ARG A 246 -15.86 -11.54 -15.91
N VAL A 247 -15.26 -11.79 -17.07
CA VAL A 247 -14.92 -13.13 -17.58
C VAL A 247 -13.53 -13.57 -17.10
N TYR A 248 -12.63 -12.62 -16.86
CA TYR A 248 -11.28 -12.91 -16.40
C TYR A 248 -10.81 -11.85 -15.42
N GLU A 249 -10.07 -12.29 -14.41
CA GLU A 249 -9.40 -11.44 -13.44
C GLU A 249 -8.05 -12.08 -13.10
N ARG A 250 -6.98 -11.28 -13.15
CA ARG A 250 -5.66 -11.73 -12.69
C ARG A 250 -4.86 -10.58 -12.10
N ALA A 251 -4.45 -10.74 -10.85
CA ALA A 251 -3.47 -9.87 -10.21
C ALA A 251 -2.04 -10.30 -10.56
N SER A 252 -1.20 -9.33 -10.92
CA SER A 252 0.22 -9.53 -11.17
C SER A 252 0.98 -8.24 -10.88
N PRO A 253 2.31 -8.29 -10.68
CA PRO A 253 3.15 -7.10 -10.58
C PRO A 253 3.19 -6.26 -11.87
N PHE A 254 2.85 -6.85 -13.02
CA PHE A 254 2.81 -6.15 -14.30
C PHE A 254 1.49 -5.41 -14.56
N GLY A 255 0.46 -5.69 -13.77
CA GLY A 255 -0.88 -5.17 -14.02
C GLY A 255 -1.97 -6.01 -13.38
N TYR A 256 -3.09 -5.36 -13.08
CA TYR A 256 -4.32 -5.99 -12.62
C TYR A 256 -5.20 -6.08 -13.84
N LEU A 257 -5.25 -7.30 -14.38
CA LEU A 257 -5.94 -7.59 -15.62
C LEU A 257 -7.39 -7.92 -15.30
N GLU A 258 -8.30 -7.18 -15.90
CA GLU A 258 -9.73 -7.50 -15.89
C GLU A 258 -10.23 -7.59 -17.32
N VAL A 259 -11.01 -8.63 -17.64
CA VAL A 259 -11.68 -8.77 -18.93
C VAL A 259 -13.18 -8.78 -18.69
N TYR A 260 -13.88 -7.89 -19.39
CA TYR A 260 -15.34 -7.81 -19.35
C TYR A 260 -15.95 -8.20 -20.70
N SER A 261 -17.09 -8.89 -20.63
CA SER A 261 -17.99 -9.13 -21.74
C SER A 261 -19.27 -8.33 -21.51
N SER A 262 -19.77 -7.69 -22.56
CA SER A 262 -21.05 -6.98 -22.58
C SER A 262 -21.44 -6.75 -24.04
N SER A 263 -22.74 -6.73 -24.31
CA SER A 263 -23.29 -6.40 -25.62
C SER A 263 -23.03 -4.95 -26.02
N TYR A 264 -22.67 -4.07 -25.07
CA TYR A 264 -22.35 -2.67 -25.32
C TYR A 264 -20.92 -2.45 -25.83
N LEU A 265 -20.07 -3.49 -25.83
CA LEU A 265 -18.70 -3.41 -26.33
C LEU A 265 -18.71 -3.59 -27.85
N HIS A 266 -18.48 -2.51 -28.59
CA HIS A 266 -18.57 -2.46 -30.05
C HIS A 266 -17.24 -2.06 -30.73
N PHE A 267 -16.10 -2.44 -30.16
CA PHE A 267 -14.78 -2.10 -30.69
C PHE A 267 -13.98 -3.35 -31.04
N ALA A 268 -13.66 -3.51 -32.32
CA ALA A 268 -12.73 -4.53 -32.80
C ALA A 268 -11.30 -3.95 -32.84
N PRO A 269 -10.27 -4.69 -32.37
CA PRO A 269 -8.88 -4.28 -32.49
C PRO A 269 -8.52 -3.91 -33.93
N GLY A 270 -7.97 -2.71 -34.13
CA GLY A 270 -7.54 -2.26 -35.46
C GLY A 270 -8.66 -1.78 -36.38
N GLN A 271 -9.91 -1.74 -35.93
CA GLN A 271 -11.02 -1.13 -36.66
C GLN A 271 -11.46 0.16 -35.98
N SER A 272 -11.85 1.15 -36.79
CA SER A 272 -12.57 2.31 -36.25
C SER A 272 -13.93 1.89 -35.71
N ASP A 273 -14.46 2.59 -34.71
CA ASP A 273 -15.83 2.42 -34.22
C ASP A 273 -16.87 2.55 -35.36
N ASN A 274 -16.52 3.25 -36.45
CA ASN A 274 -17.37 3.36 -37.64
C ASN A 274 -17.59 2.04 -38.39
N ALA A 275 -16.74 1.02 -38.17
CA ALA A 275 -16.91 -0.28 -38.79
C ALA A 275 -18.25 -0.93 -38.39
N ALA A 276 -18.74 -0.64 -37.18
CA ALA A 276 -20.04 -1.08 -36.67
C ALA A 276 -21.20 -0.63 -37.56
N PHE A 277 -21.15 0.59 -38.11
CA PHE A 277 -22.23 1.15 -38.94
C PHE A 277 -22.32 0.49 -40.32
N ASN A 278 -21.28 -0.22 -40.77
CA ASN A 278 -21.26 -0.91 -42.05
C ASN A 278 -21.73 -2.38 -41.96
N LEU A 279 -22.05 -2.87 -40.76
CA LEU A 279 -22.53 -4.23 -40.55
C LEU A 279 -24.07 -4.27 -40.62
N LYS A 280 -24.61 -5.23 -41.39
CA LYS A 280 -26.08 -5.46 -41.45
C LYS A 280 -26.66 -5.90 -40.11
N THR A 281 -25.89 -6.66 -39.33
CA THR A 281 -26.24 -7.14 -37.99
C THR A 281 -25.00 -7.15 -37.13
N MET A 282 -25.07 -6.50 -35.96
CA MET A 282 -23.98 -6.51 -34.98
C MET A 282 -23.93 -7.86 -34.27
N PRO A 283 -22.78 -8.56 -34.26
CA PRO A 283 -22.67 -9.81 -33.51
C PRO A 283 -22.71 -9.52 -32.00
N ALA A 284 -23.64 -10.17 -31.30
CA ALA A 284 -23.77 -10.03 -29.84
C ALA A 284 -22.56 -10.66 -29.14
N ASN A 285 -21.94 -9.93 -28.20
CA ASN A 285 -20.84 -10.40 -27.35
C ASN A 285 -19.59 -10.91 -28.12
N ALA A 286 -19.35 -10.42 -29.34
CA ALA A 286 -18.15 -10.77 -30.11
C ALA A 286 -16.86 -10.15 -29.54
N TYR A 287 -17.00 -9.03 -28.84
CA TYR A 287 -15.89 -8.24 -28.32
C TYR A 287 -15.79 -8.33 -26.81
N LEU A 288 -14.57 -8.37 -26.32
CA LEU A 288 -14.23 -8.32 -24.92
C LEU A 288 -13.38 -7.06 -24.66
N GLY A 289 -13.64 -6.42 -23.52
CA GLY A 289 -12.88 -5.27 -23.07
C GLY A 289 -11.81 -5.73 -22.10
N LEU A 290 -10.55 -5.64 -22.51
CA LEU A 290 -9.40 -5.82 -21.63
C LEU A 290 -9.08 -4.51 -20.92
N TYR A 291 -8.92 -4.59 -19.61
CA TYR A 291 -8.51 -3.50 -18.75
C TYR A 291 -7.25 -3.89 -17.98
N ILE A 292 -6.29 -2.97 -17.93
CA ILE A 292 -5.04 -3.13 -17.18
C ILE A 292 -4.99 -1.98 -16.17
N ASP A 293 -4.95 -2.28 -14.87
CA ASP A 293 -4.98 -1.27 -13.81
C ASP A 293 -6.17 -0.31 -13.91
N SER A 294 -7.33 -0.89 -14.23
CA SER A 294 -8.57 -0.17 -14.51
C SER A 294 -8.54 0.75 -15.75
N GLU A 295 -7.43 0.77 -16.51
CA GLU A 295 -7.30 1.52 -17.77
C GLU A 295 -7.72 0.70 -18.98
N GLY A 296 -8.15 1.41 -20.02
CA GLY A 296 -8.73 0.83 -21.23
C GLY A 296 -10.01 1.57 -21.62
N PRO A 297 -10.89 0.94 -22.41
CA PRO A 297 -10.78 -0.45 -22.88
C PRO A 297 -9.70 -0.65 -23.94
N SER A 298 -9.03 -1.81 -23.91
CA SER A 298 -8.34 -2.39 -25.06
C SER A 298 -9.20 -3.50 -25.64
N GLY A 299 -9.49 -3.47 -26.94
CA GLY A 299 -10.24 -4.53 -27.63
C GLY A 299 -9.49 -5.85 -27.61
N ILE A 300 -10.20 -6.93 -27.29
CA ILE A 300 -9.79 -8.29 -27.65
C ILE A 300 -10.99 -9.03 -28.26
N ILE A 301 -10.73 -9.83 -29.29
CA ILE A 301 -11.75 -10.61 -29.98
C ILE A 301 -11.80 -12.00 -29.35
N LYS A 302 -13.01 -12.47 -29.05
CA LYS A 302 -13.22 -13.86 -28.65
C LYS A 302 -13.06 -14.75 -29.89
N ASP A 303 -12.52 -15.96 -29.72
CA ASP A 303 -12.49 -16.94 -30.81
C ASP A 303 -13.93 -17.13 -31.31
N LEU A 304 -14.20 -16.66 -32.54
CA LEU A 304 -15.54 -16.70 -33.10
C LEU A 304 -15.86 -18.15 -33.44
N PRO A 305 -17.03 -18.69 -33.04
CA PRO A 305 -17.42 -20.03 -33.49
C PRO A 305 -17.43 -20.03 -35.02
N ALA A 306 -16.65 -20.97 -35.60
CA ALA A 306 -16.53 -21.18 -37.03
C ALA A 306 -17.86 -21.50 -37.70
#